data_AF-S4PUM7-F1
#
_entry.id   AF-S4PUM7-F1
#
_cell.length_a   1.000
_cell.length_b   1.000
_cell.length_c   1.000
_cell.angle_alpha   90.00
_cell.angle_beta   90.00
_cell.angle_gamma   90.00
#
_symmetry.space_group_name_H-M   'P 1'
#
loop_
_entity.id
_entity.type
_entity.pdbx_description
1 polymer ?
#
loop_
_entity_poly.entity_id
_entity_poly.type
_entity_poly.pdbx_seq_one_letter_code
_entity_poly.pdbx_strand_id
1 'polypeptide(L)'
;ELVENSLDAGATNIDIRLKNYGLDLLEVSDNGSGVTEDNFAALTLKYHTSKLSDYSDLLGVSSFGFRGEALSSLCSLANLTIT
;
A
#
# COMPACT_ATOMS: atom_id res chain seq x y z
N GLU A 1 -2.47 7.10 -0.09
CA GLU A 1 -2.04 5.80 0.43
C GLU A 1 -2.35 4.63 -0.50
N LEU A 2 -3.58 4.06 -0.55
CA LEU A 2 -3.83 2.86 -1.37
C LEU A 2 -3.56 3.08 -2.86
N VAL A 3 -4.04 4.19 -3.42
CA VAL A 3 -3.77 4.55 -4.83
C VAL A 3 -2.28 4.79 -5.10
N GLU A 4 -1.56 5.37 -4.14
CA GLU A 4 -0.11 5.59 -4.24
C GLU A 4 0.65 4.25 -4.22
N ASN A 5 0.20 3.29 -3.41
CA ASN A 5 0.75 1.94 -3.44
C ASN A 5 0.55 1.26 -4.79
N SER A 6 -0.62 1.44 -5.41
CA SER A 6 -0.88 0.94 -6.77
C SER A 6 0.04 1.59 -7.81
N LEU A 7 0.25 2.91 -7.73
CA LEU A 7 1.18 3.62 -8.61
C LEU A 7 2.63 3.16 -8.42
N ASP A 8 3.08 3.01 -7.17
CA ASP A 8 4.40 2.50 -6.84
C ASP A 8 4.59 1.03 -7.31
N ALA A 9 3.50 0.27 -7.42
CA ALA A 9 3.49 -1.07 -8.03
C ALA A 9 3.50 -1.04 -9.57
N GLY A 10 3.53 0.14 -10.18
CA GLY A 10 3.55 0.32 -11.64
C GLY A 10 2.18 0.11 -12.30
N ALA A 11 1.08 0.21 -11.55
CA ALA A 11 -0.25 0.07 -12.12
C ALA A 11 -0.53 1.14 -13.19
N THR A 12 -1.17 0.70 -14.27
CA THR A 12 -1.65 1.57 -15.36
C THR A 12 -3.16 1.77 -15.33
N ASN A 13 -3.87 0.89 -14.61
CA ASN A 13 -5.29 0.98 -14.37
C ASN A 13 -5.56 0.76 -12.87
N ILE A 14 -6.33 1.67 -12.27
CA ILE A 14 -6.68 1.64 -10.84
C ILE A 14 -8.18 1.91 -10.72
N ASP A 15 -8.89 0.93 -10.18
CA ASP A 15 -10.33 0.99 -9.93
C ASP A 15 -10.59 1.27 -8.45
N ILE A 16 -11.37 2.31 -8.16
CA ILE A 16 -11.74 2.72 -6.80
C ILE A 16 -13.22 2.51 -6.62
N ARG A 17 -13.60 1.70 -5.62
CA ARG A 17 -15.01 1.45 -5.27
C ARG A 17 -15.29 1.88 -3.85
N LEU A 18 -16.37 2.62 -3.69
CA LEU A 18 -16.86 3.09 -2.39
C LEU A 18 -18.29 2.57 -2.19
N LYS A 19 -18.57 2.09 -0.98
CA LYS A 19 -19.94 1.83 -0.53
C LYS A 19 -20.28 2.79 0.61
N ASN A 20 -21.47 3.39 0.53
CA ASN A 20 -21.93 4.37 1.51
C ASN A 20 -20.89 5.48 1.74
N TYR A 21 -20.40 6.07 0.65
CA TYR A 21 -19.36 7.12 0.66
C TYR A 21 -18.05 6.72 1.38
N GLY A 22 -17.75 5.42 1.51
CA GLY A 22 -16.56 4.91 2.18
C GLY A 22 -16.78 4.50 3.64
N LEU A 23 -17.98 4.72 4.20
CA LEU A 23 -18.31 4.32 5.56
C LEU A 23 -18.41 2.79 5.70
N ASP A 24 -18.95 2.12 4.68
CA ASP A 24 -19.12 0.67 4.68
C ASP A 24 -17.93 -0.04 4.03
N LEU A 25 -17.39 0.53 2.94
CA LEU A 25 -16.31 -0.07 2.16
C LEU A 25 -15.54 1.00 1.38
N LEU A 26 -14.22 0.87 1.39
CA LEU A 26 -13.30 1.47 0.43
C LEU A 26 -12.43 0.36 -0.13
N GLU A 27 -12.54 0.11 -1.43
CA GLU A 27 -11.77 -0.90 -2.17
C GLU A 27 -10.95 -0.20 -3.26
N VAL A 28 -9.68 -0.59 -3.37
CA VAL A 28 -8.78 -0.17 -4.45
C VAL A 28 -8.25 -1.44 -5.11
N SER A 29 -8.50 -1.58 -6.40
CA SER A 29 -8.02 -2.69 -7.23
C SER A 29 -7.12 -2.12 -8.31
N ASP A 30 -5.98 -2.75 -8.56
CA ASP A 30 -5.03 -2.31 -9.57
C ASP A 30 -4.46 -3.48 -10.39
N ASN A 31 -3.79 -3.14 -11.49
CA ASN A 31 -3.11 -4.09 -12.36
C ASN A 31 -1.58 -4.00 -12.24
N GLY A 32 -1.07 -3.57 -11.08
CA GLY A 32 0.36 -3.47 -10.80
C GLY A 32 1.03 -4.83 -10.66
N SER A 33 2.30 -4.81 -10.24
CA SER A 33 3.11 -6.01 -10.04
C SER A 33 2.63 -6.93 -8.91
N GLY A 34 1.71 -6.46 -8.07
CA GLY A 34 1.18 -7.19 -6.92
C GLY A 34 2.21 -7.37 -5.80
N VAL A 35 1.93 -8.30 -4.91
CA VAL A 35 2.82 -8.66 -3.79
C VAL A 35 3.08 -10.16 -3.84
N THR A 36 4.34 -10.57 -3.67
CA THR A 36 4.71 -11.99 -3.59
C THR A 36 4.24 -12.59 -2.27
N GLU A 37 3.88 -13.89 -2.28
CA GLU A 37 3.33 -14.61 -1.11
C GLU A 37 4.19 -14.45 0.15
N ASP A 38 5.52 -14.53 -0.01
CA ASP A 38 6.50 -14.37 1.06
C ASP A 38 6.45 -12.99 1.75
N ASN A 39 5.95 -11.96 1.06
CA ASN A 39 5.88 -10.59 1.55
C ASN A 39 4.52 -10.24 2.18
N PHE A 40 3.50 -11.09 2.07
CA PHE A 40 2.17 -10.80 2.62
C PHE A 40 2.20 -10.58 4.14
N ALA A 41 2.93 -11.41 4.86
CA ALA A 41 3.08 -11.26 6.31
C ALA A 41 3.77 -9.94 6.68
N ALA A 42 4.65 -9.44 5.81
CA ALA A 42 5.42 -8.23 6.03
C ALA A 42 4.66 -6.94 5.64
N LEU A 43 3.63 -7.02 4.78
CA LEU A 43 2.84 -5.87 4.34
C LEU A 43 2.17 -5.09 5.47
N THR A 44 1.83 -5.79 6.56
CA THR A 44 1.10 -5.20 7.71
C THR A 44 2.01 -4.93 8.91
N LEU A 45 3.30 -5.27 8.82
CA LEU A 45 4.26 -4.96 9.88
C LEU A 45 4.61 -3.47 9.87
N LYS A 46 4.68 -2.88 11.06
CA LYS A 46 5.15 -1.50 11.22
C LYS A 46 6.60 -1.38 10.78
N TYR A 47 6.94 -0.27 10.14
CA TYR A 47 8.30 0.09 9.72
C TYR A 47 8.91 -0.83 8.66
N HIS A 48 8.08 -1.62 7.96
CA HIS A 48 8.53 -2.50 6.89
C HIS A 48 8.17 -1.88 5.54
N THR A 49 9.19 -1.52 4.74
CA THR A 49 9.03 -0.99 3.39
C THR A 49 10.02 -1.69 2.46
N SER A 50 9.60 -2.06 1.26
CA SER A 50 10.50 -2.56 0.21
C SER A 50 11.18 -1.44 -0.59
N LYS A 51 10.88 -0.17 -0.24
CA LYS A 51 11.18 1.00 -1.08
C LYS A 51 12.43 1.78 -0.63
N LEU A 52 12.98 1.51 0.54
CA LEU A 52 14.21 2.12 1.05
C LEU A 52 15.09 1.02 1.67
N SER A 53 16.39 1.04 1.34
CA SER A 53 17.36 0.06 1.87
C SER A 53 18.41 0.75 2.74
N ASP A 54 18.77 1.99 2.41
CA ASP A 54 19.79 2.77 3.09
C ASP A 54 19.36 4.23 3.36
N TYR A 55 20.00 4.88 4.33
CA TYR A 55 19.69 6.26 4.72
C TYR A 55 19.88 7.27 3.57
N SER A 56 20.74 6.97 2.61
CA SER A 56 20.92 7.79 1.40
C SER A 56 19.69 7.82 0.50
N ASP A 57 18.83 6.80 0.55
CA ASP A 57 17.63 6.70 -0.29
C ASP A 57 16.58 7.75 0.13
N LEU A 58 16.62 8.24 1.38
CA LEU A 58 15.78 9.34 1.87
C LEU A 58 16.03 10.67 1.16
N LEU A 59 17.22 10.87 0.58
CA LEU A 59 17.56 12.13 -0.10
C LEU A 59 17.10 12.14 -1.57
N GLY A 60 16.71 10.99 -2.13
CA GLY A 60 16.34 10.81 -3.54
C GLY A 60 15.00 10.13 -3.75
N VAL A 61 14.10 10.19 -2.76
CA VAL A 61 12.82 9.46 -2.78
C VAL A 61 12.02 9.78 -4.05
N SER A 62 11.80 8.76 -4.87
CA SER A 62 11.01 8.83 -6.10
C SER A 62 9.68 8.08 -6.01
N SER A 63 9.39 7.43 -4.88
CA SER A 63 8.14 6.72 -4.61
C SER A 63 7.23 7.52 -3.67
N PHE A 64 5.93 7.35 -3.80
CA PHE A 64 4.96 8.07 -2.97
C PHE A 64 4.92 7.53 -1.53
N GLY A 65 5.06 6.22 -1.35
CA GLY A 65 5.17 5.57 -0.04
C GLY A 65 6.62 5.23 0.33
N PHE A 66 7.01 5.43 1.60
CA PHE A 66 8.33 4.98 2.10
C PHE A 66 8.39 4.69 3.61
N ARG A 67 7.35 5.04 4.37
CA ARG A 67 7.36 4.86 5.84
C ARG A 67 7.04 3.44 6.31
N GLY A 68 6.40 2.62 5.46
CA GLY A 68 5.94 1.29 5.85
C GLY A 68 4.85 1.30 6.92
N GLU A 69 4.07 2.39 7.00
CA GLU A 69 3.07 2.58 8.07
C GLU A 69 1.63 2.54 7.57
N ALA A 70 1.38 2.77 6.27
CA ALA A 70 0.04 2.96 5.73
C ALA A 70 -0.90 1.76 5.99
N LEU A 71 -0.52 0.55 5.59
CA LEU A 71 -1.33 -0.65 5.78
C LEU A 71 -1.45 -1.04 7.26
N SER A 72 -0.36 -0.92 8.02
CA SER A 72 -0.37 -1.19 9.47
C SER A 72 -1.33 -0.26 10.24
N SER A 73 -1.47 0.99 9.79
CA SER A 73 -2.40 1.98 10.37
C SER A 73 -3.84 1.71 9.97
N LEU A 74 -4.08 1.21 8.75
CA LEU A 74 -5.43 0.78 8.34
C LEU A 74 -5.88 -0.45 9.12
N CYS A 75 -4.99 -1.42 9.36
CA CYS A 75 -5.29 -2.60 10.18
C CYS A 75 -5.68 -2.26 11.63
N SER A 76 -5.22 -1.13 12.18
CA SER A 76 -5.56 -0.74 13.57
C SER A 76 -6.92 -0.06 13.70
N LEU A 77 -7.47 0.45 12.59
CA LEU A 77 -8.71 1.25 12.56
C LEU A 77 -9.85 0.58 11.78
N ALA A 78 -9.56 -0.39 10.93
CA ALA A 78 -10.52 -1.02 10.03
C ALA A 78 -10.21 -2.51 9.80
N ASN A 79 -11.20 -3.25 9.29
CA ASN A 79 -11.00 -4.61 8.80
C ASN A 79 -10.37 -4.54 7.40
N LEU A 80 -9.09 -4.85 7.30
CA LEU A 80 -8.35 -4.86 6.03
C LEU A 80 -8.32 -6.27 5.43
N THR A 81 -8.57 -6.37 4.13
CA THR A 81 -8.37 -7.60 3.33
C THR A 81 -7.50 -7.25 2.12
N ILE A 82 -6.52 -8.10 1.82
CA ILE A 82 -5.63 -7.98 0.66
C ILE A 82 -5.73 -9.31 -0.09
N THR A 83 -5.86 -9.24 -1.41
CA THR A 83 -6.06 -10.41 -2.29
C THR A 83 -5.07 -10.38 -3.44
#